data_AF-A0AAU5MBI4-F1
#
_entry.id   AF-A0AAU5MBI4-F1
#
_cell.length_a   1.000
_cell.length_b   1.000
_cell.length_c   1.000
_cell.angle_alpha   90.00
_cell.angle_beta   90.00
_cell.angle_gamma   90.00
#
_symmetry.space_group_name_H-M   'P 1'
#
loop_
_entity.id
_entity.type
_entity.pdbx_description
1 polymer ?
#
loop_
_entity_poly.entity_id
_entity_poly.type
_entity_poly.pdbx_seq_one_letter_code
_entity_poly.pdbx_strand_id
1 'polypeptide(L)'
;MDEKTANGDDVRRRVVELATRAEAIVEALEAKAADGRWAMTAFSRYRLCELLDVMPYDRYEGELEDDPAALLDEAAGLADQIDVSIEDLSWRLALGDALRTAAGDIRRVRDAGDV
;
A
#
# COMPACT_ATOMS: atom_id res chain seq x y z
N MET A 1 -0.02 10.78 28.32
CA MET A 1 -0.07 10.44 26.89
C MET A 1 -1.12 9.36 26.78
N ASP A 2 -2.25 9.66 26.15
CA ASP A 2 -3.43 8.78 26.15
C ASP A 2 -3.14 7.52 25.32
N GLU A 3 -3.40 6.35 25.91
CA GLU A 3 -3.14 5.03 25.35
C GLU A 3 -3.83 4.82 23.97
N LYS A 4 -4.95 5.53 23.74
CA LYS A 4 -5.67 5.57 22.45
C LYS A 4 -4.90 6.28 21.34
N THR A 5 -4.23 7.37 21.64
CA THR A 5 -3.45 8.13 20.63
C THR A 5 -2.21 7.33 20.22
N ALA A 6 -1.55 6.67 21.18
CA ALA A 6 -0.42 5.80 20.90
C ALA A 6 -0.80 4.61 20.00
N ASN A 7 -2.00 4.03 20.19
CA ASN A 7 -2.50 2.94 19.35
C ASN A 7 -2.82 3.40 17.91
N GLY A 8 -3.40 4.59 17.73
CA GLY A 8 -3.69 5.15 16.41
C GLY A 8 -2.44 5.46 15.60
N ASP A 9 -1.43 6.06 16.24
CA ASP A 9 -0.12 6.31 15.63
C ASP A 9 0.59 5.02 15.24
N ASP A 10 0.46 3.97 16.07
CA ASP A 10 1.02 2.65 15.78
C ASP A 10 0.36 1.97 14.57
N VAL A 11 -0.97 2.05 14.48
CA VAL A 11 -1.72 1.54 13.32
C VAL A 11 -1.34 2.30 12.05
N ARG A 12 -1.24 3.64 12.10
CA ARG A 12 -0.83 4.44 10.94
C ARG A 12 0.58 4.08 10.48
N ARG A 13 1.52 3.95 11.42
CA ARG A 13 2.89 3.50 11.15
C ARG A 13 2.91 2.12 10.47
N ARG A 14 2.07 1.19 10.93
CA ARG A 14 1.96 -0.15 10.36
C ARG A 14 1.40 -0.14 8.93
N VAL A 15 0.38 0.68 8.67
CA VAL A 15 -0.16 0.87 7.31
C VAL A 15 0.92 1.37 6.36
N VAL A 16 1.70 2.36 6.78
CA VAL A 16 2.83 2.89 5.98
C VAL A 16 3.86 1.81 5.72
N GLU A 17 4.28 1.06 6.75
CA GLU A 17 5.26 -0.03 6.62
C GLU A 17 4.82 -1.08 5.59
N LEU A 18 3.55 -1.52 5.65
CA LEU A 18 2.99 -2.49 4.73
C LEU A 18 2.92 -1.95 3.30
N ALA A 19 2.48 -0.70 3.12
CA ALA A 19 2.41 -0.06 1.82
C ALA A 19 3.80 0.12 1.18
N THR A 20 4.79 0.58 1.96
CA THR A 20 6.18 0.72 1.51
C THR A 20 6.79 -0.63 1.14
N ARG A 21 6.52 -1.68 1.92
CA ARG A 21 7.00 -3.04 1.59
C ARG A 21 6.37 -3.56 0.30
N ALA A 22 5.06 -3.38 0.13
CA ALA A 22 4.37 -3.79 -1.09
C ALA A 22 4.92 -3.05 -2.32
N GLU A 23 5.17 -1.75 -2.20
CA GLU A 23 5.78 -0.91 -3.23
C GLU A 23 7.15 -1.46 -3.65
N ALA A 24 8.04 -1.71 -2.69
CA ALA A 24 9.39 -2.23 -2.95
C ALA A 24 9.36 -3.61 -3.66
N ILE A 25 8.40 -4.46 -3.32
CA ILE A 25 8.22 -5.76 -3.99
C ILE A 25 7.78 -5.55 -5.44
N VAL A 26 6.81 -4.66 -5.69
CA VAL A 26 6.34 -4.35 -7.05
C VAL A 26 7.46 -3.74 -7.88
N GLU A 27 8.25 -2.81 -7.34
CA GLU A 27 9.43 -2.26 -8.02
C GLU A 27 10.44 -3.34 -8.41
N ALA A 28 10.71 -4.29 -7.49
CA ALA A 28 11.61 -5.40 -7.77
C ALA A 28 11.06 -6.37 -8.84
N LEU A 29 9.74 -6.55 -8.90
CA LEU A 29 9.06 -7.34 -9.94
C LEU A 29 9.09 -6.61 -11.29
N GLU A 30 8.84 -5.30 -11.29
CA GLU A 30 8.91 -4.43 -12.47
C GLU A 30 10.32 -4.43 -13.07
N ALA A 31 11.36 -4.29 -12.25
CA ALA A 31 12.75 -4.32 -12.70
C ALA A 31 13.16 -5.66 -13.36
N LYS A 32 12.47 -6.76 -13.03
CA LYS A 32 12.72 -8.10 -13.60
C LYS A 32 11.85 -8.38 -14.83
N ALA A 33 10.74 -7.68 -15.02
CA ALA A 33 9.79 -7.92 -16.09
C ALA A 33 10.11 -7.07 -17.33
N ALA A 34 10.34 -7.72 -18.47
CA ALA A 34 10.67 -7.04 -19.72
C ALA A 34 9.44 -6.51 -20.50
N ASP A 35 8.23 -6.90 -20.10
CA ASP A 35 6.97 -6.62 -20.80
C ASP A 35 6.28 -5.33 -20.34
N GLY A 36 6.80 -4.67 -19.30
CA GLY A 36 6.25 -3.42 -18.76
C GLY A 36 4.88 -3.59 -18.08
N ARG A 37 4.41 -4.82 -17.82
CA ARG A 37 3.06 -5.06 -17.29
C ARG A 37 2.81 -4.38 -15.93
N TRP A 38 3.87 -4.26 -15.12
CA TRP A 38 3.81 -3.64 -13.80
C TRP A 38 3.60 -2.12 -13.85
N ALA A 39 3.92 -1.46 -14.97
CA ALA A 39 3.62 -0.05 -15.18
C ALA A 39 2.11 0.25 -15.12
N MET A 40 1.26 -0.75 -15.41
CA MET A 40 -0.19 -0.63 -15.30
C MET A 40 -0.69 -0.42 -13.85
N THR A 41 0.14 -0.74 -12.86
CA THR A 41 -0.16 -0.53 -11.43
C THR A 41 0.32 0.83 -10.92
N ALA A 42 1.15 1.55 -11.69
CA ALA A 42 1.87 2.73 -11.20
C ALA A 42 0.95 3.86 -10.74
N PHE A 43 -0.21 4.05 -11.39
CA PHE A 43 -1.16 5.11 -11.02
C PHE A 43 -1.80 4.87 -9.64
N SER A 44 -2.31 3.66 -9.40
CA SER A 44 -2.94 3.33 -8.12
C SER A 44 -1.92 3.29 -6.98
N ARG A 45 -0.70 2.83 -7.24
CA ARG A 45 0.43 2.90 -6.29
C ARG A 45 0.85 4.33 -5.98
N TYR A 46 1.03 5.19 -6.98
CA TYR A 46 1.36 6.60 -6.77
C TYR A 46 0.30 7.30 -5.91
N ARG A 47 -0.98 7.10 -6.22
CA ARG A 47 -2.08 7.68 -5.45
C ARG A 47 -2.08 7.23 -3.99
N LEU A 48 -1.75 5.97 -3.74
CA LEU A 48 -1.60 5.43 -2.39
C LEU A 48 -0.44 6.11 -1.65
N CYS A 49 0.73 6.25 -2.29
CA CYS A 49 1.89 6.93 -1.70
C CYS A 49 1.58 8.39 -1.35
N GLU A 50 0.88 9.12 -2.21
CA GLU A 50 0.42 10.50 -1.93
C GLU A 50 -0.46 10.57 -0.67
N LEU A 51 -1.40 9.63 -0.51
CA LEU A 51 -2.32 9.62 0.64
C LEU A 51 -1.61 9.31 1.95
N LEU A 52 -0.51 8.57 1.90
CA LEU A 52 0.30 8.20 3.06
C LEU A 52 1.46 9.17 3.33
N ASP A 53 1.65 10.18 2.46
CA ASP A 53 2.79 11.10 2.50
C ASP A 53 4.14 10.37 2.51
N VAL A 54 4.23 9.30 1.70
CA VAL A 54 5.46 8.53 1.50
C VAL A 54 6.05 8.83 0.13
N MET A 55 7.37 8.96 0.10
CA MET A 55 8.09 9.08 -1.16
C MET A 55 8.21 7.69 -1.81
N PRO A 56 7.73 7.51 -3.06
CA PRO A 56 8.06 6.30 -3.82
C PRO A 56 9.59 6.24 -4.03
N TYR A 57 10.14 5.03 -4.20
CA TYR A 57 11.57 4.76 -4.47
C TYR A 57 12.57 4.94 -3.31
N ASP A 58 12.12 5.13 -2.07
CA ASP A 58 13.04 5.05 -0.93
C ASP A 58 13.51 3.61 -0.72
N ARG A 59 14.79 3.43 -0.37
CA ARG A 59 15.40 2.10 -0.27
C ARG A 59 14.78 1.30 0.88
N TYR A 60 13.98 0.29 0.54
CA TYR A 60 13.45 -0.64 1.53
C TYR A 60 14.54 -1.65 1.98
N GLU A 61 14.84 -1.68 3.28
CA GLU A 61 15.81 -2.59 3.91
C GLU A 61 15.12 -3.79 4.57
N GLY A 62 14.37 -4.58 3.80
CA GLY A 62 13.65 -5.75 4.30
C GLY A 62 13.44 -6.86 3.26
N GLU A 63 12.79 -7.95 3.69
CA GLU A 63 12.51 -9.11 2.84
C GLU A 63 11.44 -8.80 1.78
N LEU A 64 11.69 -9.24 0.54
CA LEU A 64 10.86 -8.97 -0.65
C LEU A 64 10.12 -10.20 -1.18
N GLU A 65 9.88 -11.20 -0.33
CA GLU A 65 9.28 -12.49 -0.74
C GLU A 65 7.76 -12.58 -0.54
N ASP A 66 7.16 -11.58 0.11
CA ASP A 66 5.71 -11.57 0.40
C ASP A 66 4.85 -11.23 -0.83
N ASP A 67 3.55 -11.52 -0.74
CA ASP A 67 2.57 -11.10 -1.75
C ASP A 67 2.22 -9.61 -1.55
N PRO A 68 2.58 -8.70 -2.49
CA PRO A 68 2.30 -7.28 -2.34
C PRO A 68 0.79 -6.98 -2.29
N ALA A 69 -0.05 -7.78 -2.95
CA ALA A 69 -1.50 -7.59 -2.85
C ALA A 69 -2.05 -7.98 -1.47
N ALA A 70 -1.47 -9.01 -0.83
CA ALA A 70 -1.88 -9.42 0.52
C ALA A 70 -1.46 -8.37 1.57
N LEU A 71 -0.27 -7.79 1.43
CA LEU A 71 0.19 -6.70 2.29
C LEU A 71 -0.73 -5.46 2.22
N LEU A 72 -1.20 -5.11 1.02
CA LEU A 72 -2.12 -3.99 0.82
C LEU A 72 -3.53 -4.27 1.36
N ASP A 73 -4.01 -5.51 1.28
CA ASP A 73 -5.28 -5.90 1.91
C ASP A 73 -5.20 -5.83 3.44
N GLU A 74 -4.09 -6.28 4.04
CA GLU A 74 -3.85 -6.14 5.48
C GLU A 74 -3.83 -4.65 5.88
N ALA A 75 -3.11 -3.84 5.11
CA ALA A 75 -3.07 -2.40 5.31
C ALA A 75 -4.47 -1.76 5.19
N ALA A 76 -5.32 -2.22 4.26
CA ALA A 76 -6.69 -1.73 4.13
C ALA A 76 -7.53 -2.05 5.38
N GLY A 77 -7.39 -3.26 5.92
CA GLY A 77 -8.06 -3.65 7.16
C GLY A 77 -7.59 -2.85 8.38
N LEU A 78 -6.32 -2.45 8.41
CA LEU A 78 -5.78 -1.55 9.44
C LEU A 78 -6.21 -0.10 9.25
N ALA A 79 -6.27 0.39 8.01
CA ALA A 79 -6.74 1.73 7.68
C ALA A 79 -8.20 1.96 8.13
N ASP A 80 -9.04 0.94 8.03
CA ASP A 80 -10.42 0.98 8.54
C ASP A 80 -10.49 1.19 10.07
N GLN A 81 -9.43 0.83 10.80
CA GLN A 81 -9.34 0.92 12.27
C GLN A 81 -8.71 2.22 12.76
N ILE A 82 -8.18 3.07 11.88
CA ILE A 82 -7.61 4.36 12.27
C ILE A 82 -8.74 5.26 12.79
N ASP A 83 -8.65 5.62 14.07
CA ASP A 83 -9.55 6.60 14.67
C ASP A 83 -9.18 8.00 14.16
N VAL A 84 -10.15 8.69 13.56
CA VAL A 84 -9.95 9.97 12.89
C VAL A 84 -11.07 10.95 13.24
N SER A 85 -10.77 12.24 13.17
CA SER A 85 -11.78 13.28 13.26
C SER A 85 -12.78 13.19 12.09
N ILE A 86 -13.93 13.85 12.21
CA ILE A 86 -14.90 13.93 11.09
C ILE A 86 -14.31 14.64 9.87
N GLU A 87 -13.35 15.54 10.07
CA GLU A 87 -12.66 16.30 9.01
C GLU A 87 -11.75 15.37 8.20
N ASP A 88 -11.10 14.43 8.88
CA ASP A 88 -10.16 13.45 8.29
C ASP A 88 -10.85 12.16 7.81
N LEU A 89 -12.16 12.02 8.03
CA LEU A 89 -12.91 10.83 7.61
C LEU A 89 -12.81 10.61 6.09
N SER A 90 -12.86 11.68 5.31
CA SER A 90 -12.75 11.62 3.85
C SER A 90 -11.39 11.07 3.41
N TRP A 91 -10.31 11.47 4.08
CA TRP A 91 -8.97 10.95 3.85
C TRP A 91 -8.88 9.45 4.17
N ARG A 92 -9.41 9.01 5.33
CA ARG A 92 -9.38 7.59 5.71
C ARG A 92 -10.13 6.70 4.72
N LEU A 93 -11.29 7.16 4.24
CA LEU A 93 -12.06 6.45 3.21
C LEU A 93 -11.30 6.37 1.89
N ALA A 94 -10.68 7.49 1.46
CA ALA A 94 -9.86 7.52 0.25
C ALA A 94 -8.63 6.60 0.36
N LEU A 95 -8.00 6.54 1.53
CA LEU A 95 -6.88 5.64 1.80
C LEU A 95 -7.31 4.17 1.68
N GLY A 96 -8.41 3.80 2.33
CA GLY A 96 -8.95 2.44 2.24
C GLY A 96 -9.32 2.04 0.81
N ASP A 97 -9.87 2.95 0.01
CA ASP A 97 -10.20 2.69 -1.40
C ASP A 97 -8.94 2.55 -2.27
N ALA A 98 -7.95 3.42 -2.06
CA ALA A 98 -6.67 3.36 -2.76
C ALA A 98 -5.92 2.05 -2.50
N LEU A 99 -5.87 1.59 -1.23
CA LEU A 99 -5.24 0.33 -0.84
C LEU A 99 -5.88 -0.87 -1.56
N ARG A 100 -7.22 -0.96 -1.54
CA ARG A 100 -7.95 -2.06 -2.19
C ARG A 100 -7.83 -2.02 -3.71
N THR A 101 -7.82 -0.82 -4.29
CA THR A 101 -7.65 -0.64 -5.74
C THR A 101 -6.26 -1.08 -6.19
N ALA A 102 -5.21 -0.63 -5.50
CA ALA A 102 -3.83 -1.02 -5.79
C ALA A 102 -3.63 -2.53 -5.65
N ALA A 103 -4.19 -3.15 -4.60
CA ALA A 103 -4.17 -4.61 -4.43
C ALA A 103 -4.87 -5.34 -5.60
N GLY A 104 -6.02 -4.82 -6.04
CA GLY A 104 -6.76 -5.35 -7.18
C GLY A 104 -5.99 -5.28 -8.50
N ASP A 105 -5.33 -4.16 -8.77
CA ASP A 105 -4.53 -3.98 -9.99
C ASP A 105 -3.30 -4.90 -10.00
N ILE A 106 -2.62 -5.04 -8.86
CA ILE A 106 -1.50 -5.98 -8.70
C ILE A 106 -1.94 -7.42 -9.02
N ARG A 107 -3.09 -7.86 -8.48
CA ARG A 107 -3.63 -9.20 -8.78
C ARG A 107 -3.89 -9.38 -10.27
N ARG A 108 -4.57 -8.40 -10.91
CA ARG A 108 -4.85 -8.46 -12.35
C ARG A 108 -3.57 -8.61 -13.18
N VAL A 109 -2.53 -7.84 -12.86
CA VAL A 109 -1.26 -7.89 -13.59
C VAL A 109 -0.51 -9.21 -13.37
N ARG A 110 -0.57 -9.73 -12.14
CA ARG A 110 0.00 -11.04 -11.81
C ARG A 110 -0.69 -12.16 -12.58
N ASP A 111 -2.01 -12.25 -12.46
CA ASP A 111 -2.84 -13.31 -13.05
C ASP A 111 -2.78 -13.29 -14.59
N ALA A 112 -2.62 -12.10 -15.20
CA ALA A 112 -2.43 -11.96 -16.64
C ALA A 112 -1.10 -12.52 -17.17
N GLY A 113 -0.12 -12.77 -16.30
CA GLY A 113 1.16 -13.39 -16.68
C GLY A 113 1.29 -14.87 -16.34
N ASP A 114 0.30 -15.47 -15.68
CA ASP A 114 0.23 -16.91 -15.37
C ASP A 114 -0.46 -17.74 -16.48
N VAL A 115 -0.77 -17.11 -17.62
CA VAL A 115 -1.44 -17.71 -18.80
C VAL A 115 -0.51 -17.93 -19.98
#